data_AF-A0A931VTS8-F1
#
_entry.id   AF-A0A931VTS8-F1
#
_cell.length_a   1.000
_cell.length_b   1.000
_cell.length_c   1.000
_cell.angle_alpha   90.00
_cell.angle_beta   90.00
_cell.angle_gamma   90.00
#
_symmetry.space_group_name_H-M   'P 1'
#
loop_
_entity.id
_entity.type
_entity.pdbx_description
1 polymer ?
#
loop_
_entity_poly.entity_id
_entity_poly.type
_entity_poly.pdbx_seq_one_letter_code
_entity_poly.pdbx_strand_id
1 'polypeptide(L)'
;MVTLRSLGEFGLIERIRRRAVDLYRGGRLVLGVGDDAAVLRPRPGFDLLATTDLLSEGIHFNLSWTSFYDLGVKAVAANVSDIAAMGGTPLCPRPRAGH
;
A
#
# COMPACT_ATOMS: atom_id res chain seq x y z
N MET A 1 20.93 -13.71 -16.67
CA MET A 1 19.90 -13.87 -15.62
C MET A 1 19.81 -12.54 -14.87
N VAL A 2 18.63 -11.90 -14.83
CA VAL A 2 18.48 -10.59 -14.17
C VAL A 2 18.35 -10.83 -12.67
N THR A 3 19.16 -10.13 -11.85
CA THR A 3 19.11 -10.22 -10.38
C THR A 3 18.37 -9.02 -9.78
N LEU A 4 17.83 -9.16 -8.56
CA LEU A 4 17.18 -8.05 -7.82
C LEU A 4 18.12 -6.83 -7.69
N ARG A 5 19.40 -7.07 -7.37
CA ARG A 5 20.41 -6.03 -7.25
C ARG A 5 20.62 -5.26 -8.57
N SER A 6 20.63 -5.96 -9.71
CA SER A 6 20.80 -5.33 -11.02
C SER A 6 19.54 -4.62 -11.54
N LEU A 7 18.36 -5.02 -11.04
CA LEU A 7 17.08 -4.46 -11.46
C LEU A 7 16.76 -3.17 -10.69
N GLY A 8 17.18 -3.10 -9.43
CA GLY A 8 16.83 -2.01 -8.53
C GLY A 8 15.34 -2.00 -8.18
N GLU A 9 14.98 -1.10 -7.28
CA GLU A 9 13.60 -0.95 -6.78
C GLU A 9 12.65 -0.51 -7.89
N PHE A 10 12.95 0.59 -8.57
CA PHE A 10 12.12 1.13 -9.65
C PHE A 10 11.94 0.14 -10.81
N GLY A 11 13.00 -0.61 -11.15
CA GLY A 11 12.91 -1.64 -12.19
C GLY A 11 12.03 -2.83 -11.79
N LEU A 12 11.99 -3.17 -10.49
CA LEU A 12 11.08 -4.19 -9.97
C LEU A 12 9.64 -3.69 -9.96
N ILE A 13 9.41 -2.48 -9.47
CA ILE A 13 8.10 -1.82 -9.46
C ILE A 13 7.51 -1.81 -10.88
N GLU A 14 8.28 -1.37 -11.87
CA GLU A 14 7.81 -1.31 -13.26
C GLU A 14 7.45 -2.70 -13.82
N ARG A 15 8.20 -3.75 -13.47
CA ARG A 15 7.84 -5.12 -13.86
C ARG A 15 6.54 -5.60 -13.22
N ILE A 16 6.31 -5.27 -11.95
CA ILE A 16 5.07 -5.61 -11.24
C ILE A 16 3.90 -4.84 -11.86
N ARG A 17 4.07 -3.53 -12.12
CA ARG A 17 3.05 -2.68 -12.76
C ARG A 17 2.56 -3.26 -14.08
N ARG A 18 3.48 -3.65 -14.97
CA ARG A 18 3.13 -4.27 -16.26
C ARG A 18 2.31 -5.54 -16.09
N ARG A 19 2.72 -6.41 -15.16
CA ARG A 19 2.03 -7.67 -14.90
C ARG A 19 0.66 -7.47 -14.24
N ALA A 20 0.53 -6.47 -13.37
CA ALA A 20 -0.75 -6.10 -12.80
C ALA A 20 -1.73 -5.63 -13.89
N VAL A 21 -1.30 -4.73 -14.78
CA VAL A 21 -2.14 -4.26 -15.92
C VAL A 21 -2.65 -5.43 -16.76
N ASP A 22 -1.81 -6.44 -17.04
CA ASP A 22 -2.22 -7.63 -17.79
C ASP A 22 -3.28 -8.49 -17.08
N LEU A 23 -3.20 -8.60 -15.75
CA LEU A 23 -4.16 -9.36 -14.92
C LEU A 23 -5.50 -8.65 -14.75
N TYR A 24 -5.54 -7.31 -14.85
CA TYR A 24 -6.72 -6.49 -14.56
C TYR A 24 -7.52 -6.03 -15.79
N ARG A 25 -7.37 -6.70 -16.95
CA ARG A 25 -8.17 -6.48 -18.19
C ARG A 25 -9.71 -6.54 -18.02
N GLY A 26 -10.24 -6.77 -16.81
CA GLY A 26 -11.66 -6.73 -16.45
C GLY A 26 -12.26 -5.34 -16.12
N GLY A 27 -11.57 -4.22 -16.40
CA GLY A 27 -12.20 -2.89 -16.52
C GLY A 27 -12.51 -2.11 -15.23
N ARG A 28 -11.99 -2.50 -14.06
CA ARG A 28 -12.26 -1.83 -12.76
C ARG A 28 -11.10 -1.00 -12.18
N LEU A 29 -9.99 -0.91 -12.90
CA LEU A 29 -8.80 -0.13 -12.51
C LEU A 29 -8.82 1.18 -13.28
N VAL A 30 -8.93 2.31 -12.58
CA VAL A 30 -9.03 3.64 -13.20
C VAL A 30 -7.67 4.33 -13.24
N LEU A 31 -6.85 4.10 -12.24
CA LEU A 31 -5.45 4.48 -12.20
C LEU A 31 -4.67 3.24 -11.76
N GLY A 32 -3.53 2.95 -12.40
CA GLY A 32 -2.67 1.82 -12.05
C GLY A 32 -2.10 1.92 -10.62
N VAL A 33 -1.02 1.19 -10.35
CA VAL A 33 -0.17 1.49 -9.18
C VAL A 33 0.24 2.96 -9.32
N GLY A 34 -0.37 3.85 -8.54
CA GLY A 34 0.04 5.25 -8.38
C GLY A 34 1.39 5.30 -7.66
N ASP A 35 1.87 6.49 -7.31
CA ASP A 35 3.09 6.60 -6.50
C ASP A 35 2.80 6.07 -5.07
N ASP A 36 1.78 6.61 -4.40
CA ASP A 36 1.54 6.32 -2.99
C ASP A 36 0.40 5.30 -2.74
N ALA A 37 -0.56 5.15 -3.67
CA ALA A 37 -1.63 4.15 -3.53
C ALA A 37 -2.21 3.71 -4.89
N ALA A 38 -2.89 2.56 -4.90
CA ALA A 38 -3.69 2.11 -6.04
C ALA A 38 -5.12 2.66 -5.99
N VAL A 39 -5.68 3.03 -7.15
CA VAL A 39 -7.06 3.54 -7.26
C VAL A 39 -7.96 2.53 -7.98
N LEU A 40 -8.92 1.97 -7.25
CA LEU A 40 -9.93 1.05 -7.75
C LEU A 40 -11.27 1.76 -7.89
N ARG A 41 -11.98 1.59 -9.02
CA ARG A 41 -13.35 2.13 -9.19
C ARG A 41 -14.34 0.97 -9.23
N PRO A 42 -14.83 0.48 -8.08
CA PRO A 42 -15.80 -0.60 -8.06
C PRO A 42 -17.15 -0.20 -8.68
N ARG A 43 -17.50 1.10 -8.64
CA ARG A 43 -18.70 1.66 -9.28
C ARG A 43 -18.49 3.12 -9.71
N PRO A 44 -19.24 3.64 -10.70
CA PRO A 44 -19.12 5.02 -11.14
C PRO A 44 -19.26 6.03 -9.98
N GLY A 45 -18.38 7.03 -9.95
CA GLY A 45 -18.37 8.09 -8.93
C GLY A 45 -17.83 7.66 -7.56
N PHE A 46 -17.28 6.45 -7.42
CA PHE A 46 -16.71 5.97 -6.17
C PHE A 46 -15.32 5.37 -6.41
N ASP A 47 -14.29 6.07 -5.92
CA ASP A 47 -12.90 5.62 -5.99
C ASP A 47 -12.47 5.10 -4.62
N LEU A 48 -11.93 3.89 -4.62
CA LEU A 48 -11.35 3.21 -3.47
C LEU A 48 -9.83 3.26 -3.60
N LEU A 49 -9.18 3.84 -2.59
CA LEU A 49 -7.73 3.87 -2.48
C LEU A 49 -7.25 2.70 -1.63
N ALA A 50 -6.20 2.02 -2.10
CA ALA A 50 -5.57 0.92 -1.39
C ALA A 50 -4.05 1.09 -1.39
N THR A 51 -3.44 1.07 -0.21
CA THR A 51 -1.98 1.02 0.01
C THR A 51 -1.65 -0.17 0.91
N THR A 52 -0.38 -0.56 0.94
CA THR A 52 0.14 -1.57 1.86
C THR A 52 1.62 -1.29 2.16
N ASP A 53 1.96 -1.25 3.45
CA ASP A 53 3.33 -1.13 3.92
C ASP A 53 3.81 -2.35 4.70
N LEU A 54 5.12 -2.61 4.61
CA LEU A 54 5.80 -3.61 5.43
C LEU A 54 6.84 -2.93 6.33
N LEU A 55 6.72 -3.15 7.64
CA LEU A 55 7.74 -2.76 8.61
C LEU A 55 8.59 -3.98 8.97
N SER A 56 9.89 -3.89 8.73
CA SER A 56 10.88 -4.93 9.02
C SER A 56 11.84 -4.47 10.13
N GLU A 57 12.08 -5.34 11.11
CA GLU A 57 13.01 -5.09 12.20
C GLU A 57 14.46 -4.94 11.68
N GLY A 58 15.21 -4.00 12.25
CA GLY A 58 16.57 -3.67 11.82
C GLY A 58 16.64 -2.71 10.62
N ILE A 59 15.51 -2.47 9.94
CA ILE A 59 15.38 -1.48 8.86
C ILE A 59 14.45 -0.34 9.30
N HIS A 60 13.24 -0.68 9.74
CA HIS A 60 12.17 0.29 10.02
C HIS A 60 11.92 0.51 11.51
N PHE A 61 12.20 -0.49 12.35
CA PHE A 61 12.08 -0.42 13.80
C PHE A 61 13.07 -1.37 14.48
N ASN A 62 13.18 -1.28 15.80
CA ASN A 62 13.96 -2.21 16.62
C ASN A 62 13.25 -2.38 17.97
N LEU A 63 12.97 -3.62 18.37
CA LEU A 63 12.21 -3.91 19.59
C LEU A 63 12.97 -3.61 20.88
N SER A 64 14.29 -3.39 20.83
CA SER A 64 15.05 -2.98 22.01
C SER A 64 14.72 -1.55 22.48
N TRP A 65 14.17 -0.70 21.61
CA TRP A 65 13.74 0.66 21.96
C TRP A 65 12.39 1.09 21.37
N THR A 66 11.67 0.20 20.68
CA THR A 66 10.34 0.47 20.14
C THR A 66 9.34 -0.44 20.82
N SER A 67 8.34 0.13 21.51
CA SER A 67 7.27 -0.66 22.09
C SER A 67 6.34 -1.22 21.00
N PHE A 68 5.62 -2.31 21.30
CA PHE A 68 4.61 -2.84 20.37
C PHE A 68 3.49 -1.84 20.08
N TYR A 69 3.17 -0.98 21.05
CA TYR A 69 2.17 0.06 20.86
C TYR A 69 2.65 1.11 19.85
N ASP A 70 3.87 1.62 20.02
CA ASP A 70 4.46 2.61 19.11
C ASP A 70 4.66 2.04 17.71
N LEU A 71 5.02 0.76 17.62
CA LEU A 71 5.10 0.05 16.34
C LEU A 71 3.74 -0.02 15.65
N GLY A 72 2.67 -0.33 16.39
CA GLY A 72 1.30 -0.33 15.87
C GLY A 72 0.86 1.05 15.38
N VAL A 73 1.14 2.10 16.15
CA VAL A 73 0.87 3.50 15.76
C VAL A 73 1.62 3.84 14.47
N LYS A 74 2.91 3.49 14.38
CA LYS A 74 3.73 3.73 13.18
C LYS A 74 3.20 2.99 11.95
N ALA A 75 2.78 1.74 12.11
CA ALA A 75 2.22 0.93 11.02
C ALA A 75 0.95 1.56 10.45
N VAL A 76 0.04 2.03 11.31
CA VAL A 76 -1.19 2.71 10.86
C VAL A 76 -0.86 4.08 10.26
N ALA A 77 0.02 4.85 10.89
CA ALA A 77 0.36 6.19 10.46
C ALA A 77 0.97 6.22 9.04
N ALA A 78 1.82 5.26 8.70
CA ALA A 78 2.41 5.15 7.35
C ALA A 78 1.32 5.00 6.28
N ASN A 79 0.50 3.95 6.37
CA ASN A 79 -0.58 3.70 5.41
C ASN A 79 -1.62 4.84 5.38
N VAL A 80 -1.93 5.47 6.52
CA VAL A 80 -2.85 6.62 6.58
C VAL A 80 -2.27 7.83 5.83
N SER A 81 -0.96 8.06 5.94
CA SER A 81 -0.27 9.13 5.24
C SER A 81 -0.40 9.00 3.73
N ASP A 82 -0.21 7.80 3.18
CA ASP A 82 -0.34 7.56 1.74
C ASP A 82 -1.75 7.87 1.22
N ILE A 83 -2.78 7.42 1.96
CA ILE A 83 -4.17 7.68 1.60
C ILE A 83 -4.45 9.19 1.63
N ALA A 84 -3.93 9.90 2.63
CA ALA A 84 -4.08 11.35 2.73
C ALA A 84 -3.33 12.10 1.60
N ALA A 85 -2.12 11.64 1.22
CA ALA A 85 -1.34 12.20 0.11
C ALA A 85 -2.09 12.12 -1.23
N MET A 86 -2.88 11.06 -1.41
CA MET A 86 -3.74 10.85 -2.56
C MET A 86 -5.09 11.61 -2.48
N GLY A 87 -5.28 12.48 -1.48
CA GLY A 87 -6.50 13.23 -1.25
C GLY A 87 -7.68 12.39 -0.74
N GLY A 88 -7.38 11.18 -0.26
CA GLY A 88 -8.36 10.25 0.27
C GLY A 88 -8.70 10.47 1.74
N THR A 89 -9.87 9.95 2.14
CA THR A 89 -10.24 9.82 3.55
C THR A 89 -10.01 8.38 4.00
N PRO A 90 -9.08 8.12 4.94
CA PRO A 90 -8.82 6.78 5.44
C PRO A 90 -10.08 6.15 6.06
N LEU A 91 -10.36 4.91 5.67
CA LEU A 91 -11.41 4.11 6.29
C LEU A 91 -10.76 3.21 7.33
N CYS A 92 -10.96 3.51 8.62
CA CYS A 92 -10.67 2.55 9.67
C CYS A 92 -11.94 1.69 9.88
N PRO A 93 -11.93 0.38 9.54
CA PRO A 93 -13.00 -0.49 9.97
C PRO A 93 -13.00 -0.47 11.49
N ARG A 94 -14.08 0.05 12.11
CA ARG A 94 -14.24 -0.14 13.54
C ARG A 94 -14.19 -1.65 13.79
N PRO A 95 -13.42 -2.14 14.79
CA PRO A 95 -13.57 -3.52 15.21
C PRO A 95 -15.05 -3.74 15.48
N ARG A 96 -15.67 -4.71 14.79
CA ARG A 96 -17.04 -5.08 15.12
C ARG A 96 -17.01 -5.52 16.58
N ALA A 97 -17.65 -4.73 17.45
CA ALA A 97 -17.88 -5.15 18.82
C ALA A 97 -18.79 -6.38 18.77
N GLY A 98 -18.25 -7.54 19.13
CA GLY A 98 -18.96 -8.81 19.25
C GLY A 98 -18.86 -9.70 18.00
N HIS A 99 -18.09 -10.78 18.11
CA HIS A 99 -18.56 -12.17 18.29
C HIS A 99 -17.58 -12.87 19.23
#